data_AF-U2TD62-F1
#
_entry.id   AF-U2TD62-F1
#
_cell.length_a   1.000
_cell.length_b   1.000
_cell.length_c   1.000
_cell.angle_alpha   90.00
_cell.angle_beta   90.00
_cell.angle_gamma   90.00
#
_symmetry.space_group_name_H-M   'P 1'
#
loop_
_entity.id
_entity.type
_entity.pdbx_description
1 polymer ?
#
loop_
_entity_poly.entity_id
_entity_poly.type
_entity_poly.pdbx_seq_one_letter_code
_entity_poly.pdbx_strand_id
1 'polypeptide(L)'
;MNLGNLRKSLQEKYFSFLEYGNNSFDVFKSFVKKHPLIVFLHFLVSTILGLFISFVLWTPLRKMYEAAFEYNKIQNKLTTDKFILAMLTVVICLLGYIAISGFIEFIIVIIRKKIGLEIEEKIDEFKVLEIIVKYLIMVFINILVWTLLLIIAIIFSIVASPLVLIVMVLLILKINLLYFKQAYYLRDVNIIEAFKYNLHLSKGKRLLIVIPLVIIILITLLLNQFFGWTLEIMIKNPQLLTVVISIIAGIIKTISEIFVVTLENVVYLNLEYMDLKELKSEII
;
A
#
# COMPACT_ATOMS: atom_id res chain seq x y z
N MET A 1 -18.50 -7.04 17.68
CA MET A 1 -19.08 -5.68 17.62
C MET A 1 -20.22 -5.66 16.62
N ASN A 2 -21.35 -5.04 16.94
CA ASN A 2 -22.38 -4.73 15.94
C ASN A 2 -21.90 -3.48 15.17
N LEU A 3 -21.74 -3.58 13.84
CA LEU A 3 -21.23 -2.47 13.01
C LEU A 3 -22.14 -1.23 13.09
N GLY A 4 -23.43 -1.39 13.34
CA GLY A 4 -24.35 -0.26 13.56
C GLY A 4 -24.03 0.57 14.80
N ASN A 5 -23.47 -0.04 15.84
CA ASN A 5 -22.99 0.71 17.01
C ASN A 5 -21.74 1.53 16.66
N LEU A 6 -20.86 1.02 15.78
CA LEU A 6 -19.68 1.75 15.33
C LEU A 6 -20.07 3.03 14.58
N ARG A 7 -20.97 2.90 13.60
CA ARG A 7 -21.40 4.04 12.77
C ARG A 7 -21.91 5.19 13.63
N LYS A 8 -22.76 4.87 14.61
CA LYS A 8 -23.29 5.85 15.56
C LYS A 8 -22.17 6.51 16.36
N SER A 9 -21.26 5.74 16.94
CA SER A 9 -20.14 6.29 17.71
C SER A 9 -19.22 7.18 16.85
N LEU A 10 -18.99 6.84 15.57
CA LEU A 10 -18.21 7.66 14.64
C LEU A 10 -18.84 9.04 14.37
N GLN A 11 -20.15 9.20 14.56
CA GLN A 11 -20.88 10.46 14.35
C GLN A 11 -20.99 11.32 15.62
N GLU A 12 -20.76 10.72 16.78
CA GLU A 12 -20.95 11.38 18.07
C GLU A 12 -19.75 12.25 18.45
N LYS A 13 -18.53 11.72 18.32
CA LYS A 13 -17.29 12.38 18.74
C LYS A 13 -16.08 11.96 17.92
N TYR A 14 -15.00 12.74 18.00
CA TYR A 14 -13.67 12.27 17.60
C TYR A 14 -13.20 11.13 18.51
N PHE A 15 -12.62 10.09 17.91
CA PHE A 15 -12.00 9.02 18.67
C PHE A 15 -10.59 9.38 19.14
N SER A 16 -10.23 8.86 20.31
CA SER A 16 -8.85 8.78 20.76
C SER A 16 -8.07 7.75 19.93
N PHE A 17 -6.74 7.82 20.01
CA PHE A 17 -5.84 6.90 19.31
C PHE A 17 -6.15 5.42 19.61
N LEU A 18 -6.40 5.08 20.89
CA LEU A 18 -6.73 3.70 21.29
C LEU A 18 -8.12 3.28 20.78
N GLU A 19 -9.09 4.20 20.78
CA GLU A 19 -10.41 3.92 20.21
C GLU A 19 -10.33 3.66 18.70
N TYR A 20 -9.50 4.38 17.95
CA TYR A 20 -9.25 4.06 16.53
C TYR A 20 -8.67 2.66 16.37
N GLY A 21 -7.64 2.30 17.14
CA GLY A 21 -7.02 0.97 17.07
C GLY A 21 -8.00 -0.16 17.39
N ASN A 22 -8.72 -0.05 18.51
CA ASN A 22 -9.65 -1.08 18.97
C ASN A 22 -10.84 -1.26 18.03
N ASN A 23 -11.49 -0.15 17.62
CA ASN A 23 -12.62 -0.22 16.69
C ASN A 23 -12.19 -0.77 15.33
N SER A 24 -11.00 -0.40 14.85
CA SER A 24 -10.46 -0.94 13.60
C SER A 24 -10.14 -2.42 13.69
N PHE A 25 -9.66 -2.89 14.85
CA PHE A 25 -9.40 -4.32 15.07
C PHE A 25 -10.69 -5.13 15.07
N ASP A 26 -11.76 -4.60 15.68
CA ASP A 26 -13.07 -5.24 15.67
C ASP A 26 -13.68 -5.30 14.27
N VAL A 27 -13.55 -4.23 13.47
CA VAL A 27 -13.96 -4.24 12.07
C VAL A 27 -13.13 -5.23 11.26
N PHE A 28 -11.80 -5.24 11.43
CA PHE A 28 -10.90 -6.16 10.76
C PHE A 28 -11.28 -7.63 11.04
N LYS A 29 -11.48 -7.98 12.32
CA LYS A 29 -11.88 -9.32 12.74
C LYS A 29 -13.23 -9.72 12.15
N SER A 30 -14.19 -8.81 12.14
CA SER A 30 -15.50 -9.03 11.52
C SER A 30 -15.37 -9.26 10.02
N PHE A 31 -14.58 -8.43 9.33
CA PHE A 31 -14.36 -8.50 7.89
C PHE A 31 -13.69 -9.82 7.48
N VAL A 32 -12.62 -10.23 8.16
CA VAL A 32 -11.91 -11.48 7.87
C VAL A 32 -12.83 -12.70 8.03
N LYS A 33 -13.71 -12.69 9.03
CA LYS A 33 -14.69 -13.77 9.23
C LYS A 33 -15.76 -13.80 8.14
N LYS A 34 -16.24 -12.64 7.69
CA LYS A 34 -17.31 -12.55 6.69
C LYS A 34 -16.82 -12.79 5.26
N HIS A 35 -15.60 -12.38 4.94
CA HIS A 35 -15.04 -12.45 3.57
C HIS A 35 -13.75 -13.28 3.51
N PRO A 36 -13.76 -14.55 3.94
CA PRO A 36 -12.54 -15.36 3.98
C PRO A 36 -11.91 -15.54 2.59
N LEU A 37 -12.71 -15.58 1.52
CA LEU A 37 -12.23 -15.78 0.15
C LEU A 37 -11.37 -14.63 -0.37
N ILE A 38 -11.76 -13.37 -0.15
CA ILE A 38 -10.97 -12.23 -0.64
C ILE A 38 -9.68 -12.06 0.18
N VAL A 39 -9.75 -12.38 1.48
CA VAL A 39 -8.57 -12.40 2.36
C VAL A 39 -7.61 -13.50 1.92
N PHE A 40 -8.11 -14.70 1.62
CA PHE A 40 -7.30 -15.80 1.12
C PHE A 40 -6.69 -15.49 -0.25
N LEU A 41 -7.44 -14.89 -1.17
CA LEU A 41 -6.93 -14.44 -2.47
C LEU A 41 -5.79 -13.43 -2.29
N HIS A 42 -5.98 -12.45 -1.41
CA HIS A 42 -4.94 -11.48 -1.10
C HIS A 42 -3.66 -12.13 -0.54
N PHE A 43 -3.82 -13.10 0.36
CA PHE A 43 -2.73 -13.91 0.91
C PHE A 43 -1.99 -14.69 -0.17
N LEU A 44 -2.73 -15.36 -1.07
CA LEU A 44 -2.14 -16.15 -2.15
C LEU A 44 -1.28 -15.27 -3.07
N VAL A 45 -1.81 -14.13 -3.53
CA VAL A 45 -1.07 -13.22 -4.40
C VAL A 45 0.11 -12.56 -3.68
N SER A 46 -0.05 -12.22 -2.40
CA SER A 46 1.06 -11.70 -1.59
C SER A 46 2.19 -12.72 -1.41
N THR A 47 1.85 -14.00 -1.27
CA THR A 47 2.83 -15.09 -1.24
C THR A 47 3.52 -15.29 -2.58
N ILE A 48 2.75 -15.24 -3.69
CA ILE A 48 3.29 -15.27 -5.05
C ILE A 48 4.28 -14.12 -5.28
N LEU A 49 3.99 -12.92 -4.77
CA LEU A 49 4.92 -11.80 -4.83
C LEU A 49 6.23 -12.11 -4.10
N GLY A 50 6.17 -12.66 -2.89
CA GLY A 50 7.36 -13.08 -2.13
C GLY A 50 8.20 -14.12 -2.88
N LEU A 51 7.55 -15.12 -3.47
CA LEU A 51 8.21 -16.13 -4.30
C LEU A 51 8.82 -15.52 -5.56
N PHE A 52 8.11 -14.61 -6.23
CA PHE A 52 8.59 -13.92 -7.42
C PHE A 52 9.84 -13.08 -7.10
N ILE A 53 9.81 -12.31 -6.01
CA ILE A 53 10.98 -11.52 -5.57
C ILE A 53 12.18 -12.45 -5.34
N SER A 54 11.95 -13.56 -4.62
CA SER A 54 13.03 -14.42 -4.17
C SER A 54 13.63 -15.29 -5.28
N PHE A 55 12.80 -15.89 -6.13
CA PHE A 55 13.25 -16.81 -7.17
C PHE A 55 13.48 -16.14 -8.53
N VAL A 56 12.66 -15.15 -8.89
CA VAL A 56 12.65 -14.56 -10.23
C VAL A 56 13.43 -13.25 -10.28
N LEU A 57 13.27 -12.37 -9.29
CA LEU A 57 13.86 -11.02 -9.34
C LEU A 57 15.27 -10.93 -8.73
N TRP A 58 15.54 -11.69 -7.66
CA TRP A 58 16.83 -11.59 -6.97
C TRP A 58 18.03 -11.99 -7.83
N THR A 59 17.89 -13.06 -8.63
CA THR A 59 19.01 -13.58 -9.43
C THR A 59 19.39 -12.65 -10.60
N PRO A 60 18.45 -12.08 -11.39
CA PRO A 60 18.79 -11.07 -12.39
C PRO A 60 19.36 -9.78 -11.79
N LEU A 61 18.84 -9.32 -10.63
CA LEU A 61 19.38 -8.13 -9.96
C LEU A 61 20.86 -8.31 -9.61
N ARG A 62 21.22 -9.46 -9.04
CA ARG A 62 22.62 -9.78 -8.73
C ARG A 62 23.49 -9.82 -9.99
N LYS A 63 23.03 -10.48 -11.06
CA LYS A 63 23.76 -10.53 -12.34
C LYS A 63 23.96 -9.15 -12.96
N MET A 64 22.96 -8.28 -12.87
CA MET A 64 23.06 -6.90 -13.34
C MET A 64 24.10 -6.10 -12.54
N TYR A 65 24.13 -6.27 -11.21
CA TYR A 65 25.15 -5.64 -10.38
C TYR A 65 26.57 -6.10 -10.74
N GLU A 66 26.78 -7.41 -10.90
CA GLU A 66 28.06 -7.99 -11.33
C GLU A 66 28.47 -7.49 -12.73
N ALA A 67 27.53 -7.45 -13.69
CA ALA A 67 27.78 -6.94 -15.03
C ALA A 67 28.08 -5.43 -15.06
N ALA A 68 27.41 -4.63 -14.22
CA ALA A 68 27.68 -3.20 -14.08
C ALA A 68 29.10 -2.95 -13.54
N PHE A 69 29.54 -3.78 -12.59
CA PHE A 69 30.89 -3.70 -12.05
C PHE A 69 31.95 -4.05 -13.11
N GLU A 70 31.75 -5.12 -13.90
CA GLU A 70 32.64 -5.49 -15.01
C GLU A 70 32.71 -4.37 -16.07
N TYR A 71 31.55 -3.81 -16.47
CA TYR A 71 31.46 -2.73 -17.44
C TYR A 71 32.22 -1.47 -17.00
N ASN A 72 32.10 -1.09 -15.73
CA ASN A 72 32.81 0.06 -15.18
C ASN A 72 34.33 -0.15 -15.11
N LYS A 73 34.80 -1.41 -15.00
CA LYS A 73 36.23 -1.73 -14.94
C LYS A 73 36.87 -1.80 -16.32
N ILE A 74 36.22 -2.48 -17.26
CA ILE A 74 36.73 -2.68 -18.62
C ILE A 74 35.59 -2.43 -19.59
N GLN A 75 35.63 -1.31 -20.30
CA GLN A 75 34.62 -0.96 -21.28
C GLN A 75 35.00 -1.52 -22.66
N ASN A 76 34.40 -2.65 -23.04
CA ASN A 76 34.55 -3.25 -24.36
C ASN A 76 33.21 -3.82 -24.84
N LYS A 77 33.15 -4.30 -26.09
CA LYS A 77 31.91 -4.81 -26.68
C LYS A 77 31.29 -5.95 -25.85
N LEU A 78 32.11 -6.89 -25.40
CA LEU A 78 31.63 -8.04 -24.61
C LEU A 78 31.03 -7.63 -23.26
N THR A 79 31.69 -6.73 -22.52
CA THR A 79 31.18 -6.24 -21.22
C THR A 79 29.96 -5.35 -21.40
N THR A 80 29.89 -4.60 -22.50
CA THR A 80 28.71 -3.81 -22.88
C THR A 80 27.51 -4.71 -23.19
N ASP A 81 27.68 -5.72 -24.05
CA ASP A 81 26.62 -6.66 -24.44
C ASP A 81 26.08 -7.44 -23.22
N LYS A 82 26.98 -7.90 -22.33
CA LYS A 82 26.61 -8.55 -21.06
C LYS A 82 25.78 -7.63 -20.17
N PHE A 83 26.21 -6.37 -20.02
CA PHE A 83 25.50 -5.39 -19.20
C PHE A 83 24.11 -5.08 -19.75
N ILE A 84 23.99 -4.85 -21.06
CA ILE A 84 22.70 -4.60 -21.72
C ILE A 84 21.74 -5.78 -21.53
N LEU A 85 22.21 -7.00 -21.74
CA LEU A 85 21.38 -8.20 -21.57
C LEU A 85 20.90 -8.37 -20.12
N ALA A 86 21.78 -8.16 -19.15
CA ALA A 86 21.43 -8.23 -17.73
C ALA A 86 20.41 -7.15 -17.35
N MET A 87 20.60 -5.92 -17.85
CA MET A 87 19.66 -4.81 -17.64
C MET A 87 18.28 -5.11 -18.23
N LEU A 88 18.22 -5.59 -19.48
CA LEU A 88 16.96 -5.96 -20.13
C LEU A 88 16.22 -7.05 -19.35
N THR A 89 16.94 -8.05 -18.83
CA THR A 89 16.37 -9.11 -18.01
C THR A 89 15.75 -8.54 -16.73
N VAL A 90 16.45 -7.63 -16.04
CA VAL A 90 15.93 -6.96 -14.85
C VAL A 90 14.68 -6.13 -15.18
N VAL A 91 14.67 -5.39 -16.29
CA VAL A 91 13.49 -4.61 -16.72
C VAL A 91 12.27 -5.50 -16.91
N ILE A 92 12.41 -6.65 -17.57
CA ILE A 92 11.32 -7.61 -17.76
C ILE A 92 10.81 -8.14 -16.41
N CYS A 93 11.72 -8.50 -15.49
CA CYS A 93 11.34 -8.95 -14.15
C CYS A 93 10.64 -7.85 -13.34
N LEU A 94 11.06 -6.59 -13.47
CA LEU A 94 10.41 -5.45 -12.82
C LEU A 94 9.00 -5.20 -13.36
N LEU A 95 8.76 -5.39 -14.66
CA LEU A 95 7.39 -5.34 -15.22
C LEU A 95 6.50 -6.42 -14.60
N GLY A 96 7.02 -7.63 -14.40
CA GLY A 96 6.32 -8.71 -13.69
C GLY A 96 6.01 -8.35 -12.23
N TYR A 97 6.99 -7.77 -11.51
CA TYR A 97 6.79 -7.27 -10.15
C TYR A 97 5.68 -6.21 -10.08
N ILE A 98 5.69 -5.25 -11.01
CA ILE A 98 4.68 -4.19 -11.11
C ILE A 98 3.29 -4.79 -11.37
N ALA A 99 3.19 -5.78 -12.27
CA ALA A 99 1.92 -6.44 -12.56
C ALA A 99 1.33 -7.16 -11.34
N ILE A 100 2.14 -7.96 -10.63
CA ILE A 100 1.71 -8.68 -9.42
C ILE A 100 1.32 -7.68 -8.32
N SER A 101 2.14 -6.65 -8.09
CA SER A 101 1.88 -5.61 -7.09
C SER A 101 0.62 -4.81 -7.42
N GLY A 102 0.38 -4.52 -8.70
CA GLY A 102 -0.86 -3.91 -9.18
C GLY A 102 -2.07 -4.76 -8.83
N PHE A 103 -2.02 -6.06 -9.08
CA PHE A 103 -3.13 -6.97 -8.75
C PHE A 103 -3.42 -7.03 -7.24
N ILE A 104 -2.39 -7.00 -6.39
CA ILE A 104 -2.58 -6.87 -4.93
C ILE A 104 -3.28 -5.56 -4.59
N GLU A 105 -2.81 -4.42 -5.12
CA GLU A 105 -3.43 -3.12 -4.85
C GLU A 105 -4.89 -3.09 -5.30
N PHE A 106 -5.23 -3.75 -6.41
CA PHE A 106 -6.62 -3.89 -6.86
C PHE A 106 -7.50 -4.63 -5.83
N ILE A 107 -7.01 -5.75 -5.29
CA ILE A 107 -7.72 -6.47 -4.22
C ILE A 107 -7.89 -5.57 -2.99
N ILE A 108 -6.85 -4.82 -2.61
CA ILE A 108 -6.90 -3.87 -1.48
C ILE A 108 -7.94 -2.77 -1.71
N VAL A 109 -8.07 -2.26 -2.93
CA VAL A 109 -9.09 -1.27 -3.27
C VAL A 109 -10.51 -1.85 -3.13
N ILE A 110 -10.72 -3.10 -3.56
CA ILE A 110 -12.00 -3.80 -3.35
C ILE A 110 -12.30 -3.95 -1.85
N ILE A 111 -11.31 -4.41 -1.07
CA ILE A 111 -11.42 -4.56 0.38
C ILE A 111 -11.77 -3.21 1.02
N ARG A 112 -11.07 -2.13 0.63
CA ARG A 112 -11.32 -0.76 1.11
C ARG A 112 -12.77 -0.36 0.89
N LYS A 113 -13.31 -0.52 -0.31
CA LYS A 113 -14.71 -0.15 -0.60
C LYS A 113 -15.68 -1.00 0.22
N LYS A 114 -15.47 -2.31 0.30
CA LYS A 114 -16.34 -3.21 1.09
C LYS A 114 -16.37 -2.84 2.57
N ILE A 115 -15.21 -2.64 3.18
CA ILE A 115 -15.10 -2.24 4.59
C ILE A 115 -15.84 -0.92 4.84
N GLY A 116 -15.60 0.09 3.99
CA GLY A 116 -16.26 1.38 4.13
C GLY A 116 -17.78 1.26 4.08
N LEU A 117 -18.32 0.57 3.06
CA LEU A 117 -19.75 0.36 2.92
C LEU A 117 -20.35 -0.48 4.06
N GLU A 118 -19.61 -1.44 4.62
CA GLU A 118 -20.07 -2.20 5.78
C GLU A 118 -20.15 -1.35 7.05
N ILE A 119 -19.18 -0.46 7.28
CA ILE A 119 -19.23 0.50 8.40
C ILE A 119 -20.44 1.42 8.23
N GLU A 120 -20.76 1.82 7.00
CA GLU A 120 -21.89 2.70 6.69
C GLU A 120 -23.24 1.97 6.58
N GLU A 121 -23.27 0.65 6.70
CA GLU A 121 -24.45 -0.21 6.50
C GLU A 121 -25.09 -0.07 5.11
N LYS A 122 -24.24 0.11 4.08
CA LYS A 122 -24.62 0.36 2.68
C LYS A 122 -24.00 -0.65 1.71
N ILE A 123 -23.86 -1.91 2.14
CA ILE A 123 -23.18 -2.94 1.33
C ILE A 123 -23.87 -3.19 -0.02
N ASP A 124 -25.17 -2.94 -0.10
CA ASP A 124 -25.97 -3.08 -1.33
C ASP A 124 -25.59 -2.05 -2.41
N GLU A 125 -24.91 -0.95 -2.03
CA GLU A 125 -24.38 0.05 -2.96
C GLU A 125 -23.06 -0.40 -3.62
N PHE A 126 -22.54 -1.60 -3.31
CA PHE A 126 -21.27 -2.09 -3.82
C PHE A 126 -21.31 -2.41 -5.32
N LYS A 127 -20.62 -1.58 -6.12
CA LYS A 127 -20.53 -1.73 -7.58
C LYS A 127 -19.09 -2.02 -8.03
N VAL A 128 -18.82 -3.27 -8.45
CA VAL A 128 -17.48 -3.70 -8.89
C VAL A 128 -16.98 -2.87 -10.08
N LEU A 129 -17.86 -2.55 -11.04
CA LEU A 129 -17.48 -1.81 -12.24
C LEU A 129 -16.97 -0.40 -11.91
N GLU A 130 -17.62 0.31 -10.98
CA GLU A 130 -17.16 1.63 -10.51
C GLU A 130 -15.74 1.54 -9.92
N ILE A 131 -15.49 0.50 -9.13
CA ILE A 131 -14.19 0.27 -8.49
C ILE A 131 -13.11 0.01 -9.54
N ILE A 132 -13.40 -0.82 -10.56
CA ILE A 132 -12.47 -1.11 -11.66
C ILE A 132 -12.11 0.18 -12.38
N VAL A 133 -13.10 1.00 -12.76
CA VAL A 133 -12.87 2.27 -13.46
C VAL A 133 -12.02 3.20 -12.60
N LYS A 134 -12.38 3.39 -11.32
CA LYS A 134 -11.61 4.25 -10.41
C LYS A 134 -10.17 3.77 -10.23
N TYR A 135 -9.98 2.46 -10.12
CA TYR A 135 -8.66 1.84 -10.00
C TYR A 135 -7.81 2.07 -11.26
N LEU A 136 -8.37 1.87 -12.46
CA LEU A 136 -7.65 2.10 -13.72
C LEU A 136 -7.20 3.56 -13.88
N ILE A 137 -8.06 4.52 -13.51
CA ILE A 137 -7.68 5.93 -13.53
C ILE A 137 -6.54 6.20 -12.53
N MET A 138 -6.59 5.59 -11.34
CA MET A 138 -5.52 5.71 -10.35
C MET A 138 -4.20 5.10 -10.84
N VAL A 139 -4.24 3.96 -11.53
CA VAL A 139 -3.05 3.35 -12.15
C VAL A 139 -2.45 4.30 -13.18
N PHE A 140 -3.28 4.90 -14.04
CA PHE A 140 -2.82 5.89 -15.02
C PHE A 140 -2.14 7.10 -14.35
N ILE A 141 -2.76 7.66 -13.30
CA ILE A 141 -2.17 8.78 -12.54
C ILE A 141 -0.84 8.37 -11.90
N ASN A 142 -0.78 7.19 -11.29
CA ASN A 142 0.45 6.71 -10.67
C ASN A 142 1.59 6.59 -11.71
N ILE A 143 1.31 6.09 -12.92
CA ILE A 143 2.28 6.03 -14.01
C ILE A 143 2.78 7.44 -14.38
N LEU A 144 1.89 8.43 -14.49
CA LEU A 144 2.28 9.82 -14.76
C LEU A 144 3.17 10.39 -13.66
N VAL A 145 2.79 10.19 -12.39
CA VAL A 145 3.57 10.65 -11.23
C VAL A 145 4.95 10.00 -11.20
N TRP A 146 5.04 8.68 -11.38
CA TRP A 146 6.33 7.97 -11.41
C TRP A 146 7.21 8.43 -12.57
N THR A 147 6.64 8.69 -13.75
CA THR A 147 7.37 9.23 -14.90
C THR A 147 7.91 10.63 -14.61
N LEU A 148 7.10 11.50 -14.02
CA LEU A 148 7.53 12.84 -13.60
C LEU A 148 8.66 12.77 -12.56
N LEU A 149 8.53 11.90 -11.56
CA LEU A 149 9.56 11.68 -10.54
C LEU A 149 10.87 11.18 -11.17
N LEU A 150 10.80 10.29 -12.17
CA LEU A 150 11.98 9.82 -12.90
C LEU A 150 12.67 10.96 -13.66
N ILE A 151 11.92 11.82 -14.34
CA ILE A 151 12.48 12.98 -15.05
C ILE A 151 13.19 13.92 -14.06
N ILE A 152 12.54 14.23 -12.94
CA ILE A 152 13.13 15.07 -11.87
C ILE A 152 14.41 14.40 -11.34
N ALA A 153 14.37 13.09 -11.08
CA ALA A 153 15.52 12.34 -10.59
C ALA A 153 16.71 12.40 -11.55
N ILE A 154 16.48 12.28 -12.86
CA ILE A 154 17.53 12.40 -13.90
C ILE A 154 18.13 13.80 -13.90
N ILE A 155 17.29 14.84 -13.87
CA ILE A 155 17.75 16.25 -13.86
C ILE A 155 18.60 16.53 -12.62
N PHE A 156 18.17 16.06 -11.45
CA PHE A 156 18.87 16.30 -10.18
C PHE A 156 20.00 15.32 -9.87
N SER A 157 20.22 14.30 -10.72
CA SER A 157 21.33 13.34 -10.57
C SER A 157 22.71 14.00 -10.58
N ILE A 158 22.80 15.24 -11.11
CA ILE A 158 24.03 16.03 -11.13
C ILE A 158 24.32 16.68 -9.77
N VAL A 159 23.28 16.97 -8.97
CA VAL A 159 23.37 17.82 -7.76
C VAL A 159 23.29 17.00 -6.48
N ALA A 160 22.49 15.94 -6.46
CA ALA A 160 22.28 15.10 -5.29
C ALA A 160 22.04 13.64 -5.70
N SER A 161 22.09 12.73 -4.73
CA SER A 161 21.68 11.35 -4.95
C SER A 161 20.20 11.31 -5.38
N PRO A 162 19.88 10.80 -6.59
CA PRO A 162 18.51 10.73 -7.10
C PRO A 162 17.56 10.00 -6.16
N LEU A 163 18.07 8.97 -5.48
CA LEU A 163 17.32 8.16 -4.54
C LEU A 163 16.84 8.98 -3.33
N VAL A 164 17.70 9.84 -2.77
CA VAL A 164 17.35 10.66 -1.61
C VAL A 164 16.24 11.64 -1.99
N LEU A 165 16.35 12.27 -3.15
CA LEU A 165 15.35 13.23 -3.64
C LEU A 165 14.00 12.55 -3.91
N ILE A 166 13.99 11.40 -4.58
CA ILE A 166 12.76 10.63 -4.82
C ILE A 166 12.11 10.26 -3.49
N VAL A 167 12.87 9.75 -2.52
CA VAL A 167 12.34 9.36 -1.21
C VAL A 167 11.73 10.55 -0.48
N MET A 168 12.40 11.70 -0.46
CA MET A 168 11.89 12.92 0.16
C MET A 168 10.57 13.38 -0.49
N VAL A 169 10.51 13.44 -1.82
CA VAL A 169 9.30 13.86 -2.54
C VAL A 169 8.15 12.88 -2.27
N LEU A 170 8.42 11.56 -2.27
CA LEU A 170 7.41 10.55 -1.96
C LEU A 170 6.87 10.68 -0.53
N LEU A 171 7.73 10.96 0.45
CA LEU A 171 7.29 11.21 1.84
C LEU A 171 6.39 12.44 1.92
N ILE A 172 6.77 13.54 1.27
CA ILE A 172 5.96 14.77 1.22
C ILE A 172 4.59 14.49 0.58
N LEU A 173 4.58 13.80 -0.56
CA LEU A 173 3.34 13.42 -1.24
C LEU A 173 2.46 12.53 -0.34
N LYS A 174 3.04 11.53 0.30
CA LYS A 174 2.31 10.59 1.17
C LYS A 174 1.67 11.29 2.37
N ILE A 175 2.39 12.20 3.03
CA ILE A 175 1.88 12.99 4.17
C ILE A 175 0.77 13.96 3.75
N ASN A 176 0.81 14.46 2.51
CA ASN A 176 -0.21 15.39 2.01
C ASN A 176 -1.44 14.67 1.42
N LEU A 177 -1.37 13.36 1.15
CA LEU A 177 -2.42 12.56 0.50
C LEU A 177 -2.95 11.42 1.38
N LEU A 178 -2.94 11.62 2.70
CA LEU A 178 -3.27 10.58 3.67
C LEU A 178 -4.71 10.07 3.55
N TYR A 179 -5.66 10.96 3.22
CA TYR A 179 -7.10 10.69 3.14
C TYR A 179 -7.61 10.55 1.71
N PHE A 180 -6.73 10.72 0.72
CA PHE A 180 -7.10 10.79 -0.69
C PHE A 180 -7.70 9.49 -1.21
N LYS A 181 -7.10 8.33 -0.88
CA LYS A 181 -7.61 7.03 -1.34
C LYS A 181 -9.02 6.76 -0.78
N GLN A 182 -9.27 7.14 0.46
CA GLN A 182 -10.53 6.93 1.15
C GLN A 182 -11.60 7.84 0.56
N ALA A 183 -11.30 9.14 0.41
CA ALA A 183 -12.18 10.09 -0.26
C ALA A 183 -12.55 9.62 -1.68
N TYR A 184 -11.56 9.22 -2.48
CA TYR A 184 -11.78 8.85 -3.87
C TYR A 184 -12.54 7.52 -4.04
N TYR A 185 -12.19 6.49 -3.28
CA TYR A 185 -12.82 5.18 -3.44
C TYR A 185 -14.15 5.05 -2.71
N LEU A 186 -14.30 5.67 -1.52
CA LEU A 186 -15.54 5.53 -0.74
C LEU A 186 -16.66 6.43 -1.26
N ARG A 187 -16.34 7.61 -1.81
CA ARG A 187 -17.33 8.59 -2.27
C ARG A 187 -17.44 8.59 -3.79
N ASP A 188 -18.61 9.00 -4.28
CA ASP A 188 -18.85 9.21 -5.70
C ASP A 188 -18.38 10.60 -6.12
N VAL A 189 -17.06 10.77 -6.20
CA VAL A 189 -16.39 12.03 -6.52
C VAL A 189 -15.29 11.79 -7.56
N ASN A 190 -14.95 12.83 -8.31
CA ASN A 190 -13.81 12.78 -9.21
C ASN A 190 -12.47 12.97 -8.45
N ILE A 191 -11.35 12.76 -9.14
CA ILE A 191 -10.00 12.90 -8.54
C ILE A 191 -9.72 14.30 -8.01
N ILE A 192 -10.20 15.34 -8.70
CA ILE A 192 -9.93 16.73 -8.31
C ILE A 192 -10.69 17.05 -7.01
N GLU A 193 -11.95 16.64 -6.91
CA GLU A 193 -12.77 16.75 -5.71
C GLU A 193 -12.17 15.95 -4.55
N ALA A 194 -11.79 14.69 -4.78
CA ALA A 194 -11.12 13.87 -3.77
C ALA A 194 -9.82 14.50 -3.28
N PHE A 195 -9.04 15.12 -4.18
CA PHE A 195 -7.81 15.82 -3.83
C PHE A 195 -8.08 17.06 -2.98
N LYS A 196 -9.02 17.91 -3.40
CA LYS A 196 -9.45 19.10 -2.65
C LYS A 196 -9.95 18.73 -1.26
N TYR A 197 -10.81 17.72 -1.17
CA TYR A 197 -11.37 17.26 0.09
C TYR A 197 -10.31 16.65 1.01
N ASN A 198 -9.38 15.86 0.46
CA ASN A 198 -8.22 15.37 1.22
C ASN A 198 -7.38 16.52 1.79
N LEU A 199 -7.12 17.59 1.03
CA LEU A 199 -6.34 18.72 1.52
C LEU A 199 -7.07 19.48 2.63
N HIS A 200 -8.39 19.60 2.53
CA HIS A 200 -9.24 20.17 3.60
C HIS A 200 -9.14 19.35 4.88
N LEU A 201 -9.43 18.05 4.81
CA LEU A 201 -9.36 17.14 5.97
C LEU A 201 -7.95 17.03 6.56
N SER A 202 -6.91 17.14 5.74
CA SER A 202 -5.51 17.05 6.19
C SER A 202 -5.04 18.27 6.99
N LYS A 203 -5.79 19.37 7.08
CA LYS A 203 -5.37 20.54 7.87
C LYS A 203 -5.50 20.24 9.36
N GLY A 204 -4.39 20.22 10.08
CA GLY A 204 -4.34 20.00 11.53
C GLY A 204 -4.57 18.55 12.01
N LYS A 205 -5.08 17.66 11.16
CA LYS A 205 -5.47 16.29 11.56
C LYS A 205 -4.53 15.17 11.09
N ARG A 206 -3.42 15.50 10.39
CA ARG A 206 -2.47 14.54 9.79
C ARG A 206 -1.92 13.51 10.77
N LEU A 207 -1.61 13.93 12.00
CA LEU A 207 -0.97 13.05 13.00
C LEU A 207 -1.90 11.92 13.45
N LEU A 208 -3.22 12.09 13.35
CA LEU A 208 -4.21 11.07 13.76
C LEU A 208 -4.09 9.77 12.95
N ILE A 209 -3.69 9.86 11.68
CA ILE A 209 -3.52 8.70 10.81
C ILE A 209 -2.04 8.32 10.65
N VAL A 210 -1.12 9.29 10.66
CA VAL A 210 0.33 9.03 10.49
C VAL A 210 0.89 8.18 11.63
N ILE A 211 0.57 8.50 12.89
CA ILE A 211 1.13 7.78 14.05
C ILE A 211 0.73 6.29 14.02
N PRO A 212 -0.56 5.93 13.89
CA PRO A 212 -0.94 4.52 13.76
C PRO A 212 -0.26 3.80 12.58
N LEU A 213 -0.17 4.46 11.42
CA LEU A 213 0.45 3.88 10.23
C LEU A 213 1.93 3.57 10.46
N VAL A 214 2.68 4.51 11.05
CA VAL A 214 4.10 4.31 11.38
C VAL A 214 4.28 3.14 12.34
N ILE A 215 3.43 3.03 13.37
CA ILE A 215 3.49 1.91 14.32
C ILE A 215 3.26 0.57 13.62
N ILE A 216 2.25 0.48 12.75
CA ILE A 216 1.97 -0.76 12.01
C ILE A 216 3.12 -1.13 11.06
N ILE A 217 3.70 -0.14 10.37
CA ILE A 217 4.88 -0.34 9.50
C ILE A 217 6.06 -0.88 10.31
N LEU A 218 6.35 -0.29 11.47
CA LEU A 218 7.43 -0.73 12.36
C LEU A 218 7.21 -2.17 12.86
N ILE A 219 6.00 -2.49 13.32
CA ILE A 219 5.65 -3.85 13.77
C ILE A 219 5.81 -4.84 12.62
N THR A 220 5.32 -4.49 11.42
CA THR A 220 5.41 -5.34 10.22
C THR A 220 6.86 -5.62 9.85
N LEU A 221 7.73 -4.61 9.91
CA LEU A 221 9.16 -4.75 9.65
C LEU A 221 9.83 -5.67 10.68
N LEU A 222 9.57 -5.44 11.97
CA LEU A 222 10.14 -6.24 13.06
C LEU A 222 9.72 -7.71 12.98
N LEU A 223 8.44 -7.98 12.67
CA LEU A 223 7.94 -9.35 12.51
C LEU A 223 8.62 -10.06 11.34
N ASN A 224 8.71 -9.43 10.17
CA ASN A 224 9.37 -10.03 9.01
C ASN A 224 10.85 -10.35 9.33
N GLN A 225 11.56 -9.41 9.98
CA GLN A 225 12.95 -9.62 10.36
C GLN A 225 13.11 -10.77 11.37
N PHE A 226 12.27 -10.80 12.40
CA PHE A 226 12.28 -11.83 13.42
C PHE A 226 12.02 -13.22 12.83
N PHE A 227 10.97 -13.36 12.01
CA PHE A 227 10.67 -14.64 11.37
C PHE A 227 11.73 -15.05 10.35
N GLY A 228 12.25 -14.13 9.54
CA GLY A 228 13.34 -14.42 8.60
C GLY A 228 14.55 -15.03 9.32
N TRP A 229 15.03 -14.38 10.38
CA TRP A 229 16.20 -14.85 11.11
C TRP A 229 15.97 -16.19 11.81
N THR A 230 14.81 -16.36 12.46
CA THR A 230 14.50 -17.63 13.15
C THR A 230 14.38 -18.81 12.18
N LEU A 231 13.82 -18.61 10.99
CA LEU A 231 13.67 -19.65 9.98
C LEU A 231 15.02 -20.02 9.34
N GLU A 232 15.91 -19.05 9.12
CA GLU A 232 17.27 -19.29 8.62
C GLU A 232 18.06 -20.24 9.53
N ILE A 233 17.86 -20.15 10.85
CA ILE A 233 18.50 -21.05 11.82
C ILE A 233 17.89 -22.46 11.76
N MET A 234 16.58 -22.56 11.58
CA MET A 234 15.83 -23.82 11.65
C MET A 234 15.88 -24.64 10.34
N ILE A 235 15.83 -23.99 9.18
CA ILE A 235 15.66 -24.65 7.88
C ILE A 235 16.96 -24.57 7.08
N LYS A 236 17.68 -25.69 7.00
CA LYS A 236 18.96 -25.78 6.26
C LYS A 236 18.79 -25.85 4.74
N ASN A 237 17.63 -26.32 4.25
CA ASN A 237 17.38 -26.38 2.81
C ASN A 237 17.00 -24.98 2.29
N PRO A 238 17.82 -24.36 1.41
CA PRO A 238 17.62 -22.97 0.99
C PRO A 238 16.35 -22.75 0.15
N GLN A 239 15.95 -23.74 -0.64
CA GLN A 239 14.73 -23.65 -1.45
C GLN A 239 13.49 -23.72 -0.57
N LEU A 240 13.47 -24.67 0.36
CA LEU A 240 12.37 -24.80 1.34
C LEU A 240 12.29 -23.56 2.24
N LEU A 241 13.43 -23.05 2.72
CA LEU A 241 13.52 -21.82 3.50
C LEU A 241 12.87 -20.65 2.77
N THR A 242 13.20 -20.46 1.48
CA THR A 242 12.65 -19.38 0.65
C THR A 242 11.13 -19.48 0.52
N VAL A 243 10.60 -20.69 0.33
CA VAL A 243 9.15 -20.92 0.24
C VAL A 243 8.46 -20.58 1.56
N VAL A 244 9.02 -21.05 2.68
CA VAL A 244 8.43 -20.82 4.02
C VAL A 244 8.49 -19.34 4.39
N ILE A 245 9.60 -18.64 4.14
CA ILE A 245 9.72 -17.18 4.33
C ILE A 245 8.66 -16.46 3.49
N SER A 246 8.47 -16.84 2.23
CA SER A 246 7.49 -16.20 1.34
C SER A 246 6.05 -16.39 1.84
N ILE A 247 5.71 -17.56 2.36
CA ILE A 247 4.39 -17.83 2.96
C ILE A 247 4.18 -16.94 4.19
N ILE A 248 5.16 -16.88 5.10
CA ILE A 248 5.05 -16.08 6.33
C ILE A 248 4.98 -14.59 6.01
N ALA A 249 5.81 -14.11 5.08
CA ALA A 249 5.74 -12.74 4.57
C ALA A 249 4.37 -12.44 3.94
N GLY A 250 3.79 -13.39 3.20
CA GLY A 250 2.44 -13.28 2.64
C GLY A 250 1.34 -13.16 3.70
N ILE A 251 1.44 -13.92 4.80
CA ILE A 251 0.53 -13.83 5.95
C ILE A 251 0.64 -12.46 6.60
N ILE A 252 1.87 -12.05 6.97
CA ILE A 252 2.12 -10.77 7.63
C ILE A 252 1.61 -9.61 6.77
N LYS A 253 1.97 -9.60 5.48
CA LYS A 253 1.53 -8.58 4.53
C LYS A 253 0.01 -8.49 4.45
N THR A 254 -0.68 -9.62 4.38
CA THR A 254 -2.15 -9.65 4.31
C THR A 254 -2.81 -9.10 5.56
N ILE A 255 -2.35 -9.52 6.74
CA ILE A 255 -2.88 -9.02 8.02
C ILE A 255 -2.64 -7.51 8.11
N SER A 256 -1.41 -7.07 7.86
CA SER A 256 -1.03 -5.67 7.98
C SER A 256 -1.78 -4.76 7.00
N GLU A 257 -1.87 -5.11 5.72
CA GLU A 257 -2.52 -4.26 4.71
C GLU A 257 -4.02 -4.15 4.93
N ILE A 258 -4.71 -5.24 5.24
CA ILE A 258 -6.15 -5.20 5.51
C ILE A 258 -6.41 -4.41 6.80
N PHE A 259 -5.59 -4.58 7.84
CA PHE A 259 -5.73 -3.80 9.07
C PHE A 259 -5.47 -2.31 8.84
N VAL A 260 -4.43 -1.94 8.07
CA VAL A 260 -4.15 -0.56 7.66
C VAL A 260 -5.35 0.04 6.92
N VAL A 261 -5.89 -0.65 5.93
CA VAL A 261 -7.05 -0.19 5.15
C VAL A 261 -8.27 0.01 6.06
N THR A 262 -8.47 -0.90 7.01
CA THR A 262 -9.56 -0.81 7.97
C THR A 262 -9.43 0.44 8.83
N LEU A 263 -8.25 0.63 9.43
CA LEU A 263 -7.93 1.79 10.25
C LEU A 263 -8.08 3.10 9.49
N GLU A 264 -7.52 3.16 8.28
CA GLU A 264 -7.64 4.33 7.41
C GLU A 264 -9.10 4.68 7.13
N ASN A 265 -9.97 3.70 6.86
CA ASN A 265 -11.39 3.92 6.65
C ASN A 265 -12.11 4.40 7.92
N VAL A 266 -11.83 3.78 9.08
CA VAL A 266 -12.43 4.18 10.37
C VAL A 266 -12.05 5.63 10.70
N VAL A 267 -10.77 5.98 10.55
CA VAL A 267 -10.30 7.36 10.77
C VAL A 267 -10.95 8.32 9.79
N TYR A 268 -10.93 8.00 8.48
CA TYR A 268 -11.53 8.85 7.45
C TYR A 268 -13.01 9.11 7.72
N LEU A 269 -13.80 8.07 7.97
CA LEU A 269 -15.24 8.19 8.20
C LEU A 269 -15.54 9.00 9.47
N ASN A 270 -14.78 8.81 10.56
CA ASN A 270 -14.94 9.65 11.75
C ASN A 270 -14.69 11.12 11.45
N LEU A 271 -13.59 11.43 10.75
CA LEU A 271 -13.23 12.80 10.41
C LEU A 271 -14.27 13.46 9.51
N GLU A 272 -14.75 12.75 8.49
CA GLU A 272 -15.78 13.24 7.57
C GLU A 272 -17.11 13.47 8.30
N TYR A 273 -17.56 12.57 9.17
CA TYR A 273 -18.78 12.78 9.94
C TYR A 273 -18.70 13.98 10.86
N MET A 274 -17.55 14.20 11.50
CA MET A 274 -17.36 15.35 12.38
C MET A 274 -17.27 16.65 11.58
N ASP A 275 -16.59 16.67 10.43
CA ASP A 275 -16.52 17.82 9.52
C ASP A 275 -17.93 18.20 8.99
N LEU A 276 -18.73 17.22 8.59
CA LEU A 276 -20.13 17.44 8.17
C LEU A 276 -21.01 17.95 9.32
N LYS A 277 -20.70 17.59 10.57
CA LYS A 277 -21.44 18.06 11.76
C LYS A 277 -21.08 19.52 12.08
N GLU A 278 -19.79 19.87 11.99
CA GLU A 278 -19.29 21.24 12.16
C GLU A 278 -19.93 22.18 11.11
N LEU A 279 -19.92 21.77 9.83
CA LEU A 279 -20.56 22.55 8.74
C LEU A 279 -22.06 22.78 8.97
N LYS A 280 -22.79 21.79 9.49
CA LYS A 280 -24.22 21.94 9.79
C LYS A 280 -24.47 22.89 10.96
N SER A 281 -23.58 22.93 11.96
CA SER A 281 -23.71 23.85 13.08
C SER A 281 -23.39 25.31 12.73
N GLU A 282 -22.65 25.57 11.65
CA GLU A 282 -22.36 26.94 11.19
C GLU A 282 -23.50 27.54 10.34
N ILE A 283 -24.41 26.71 9.83
CA ILE A 283 -25.53 27.12 8.97
C ILE A 283 -26.82 27.38 9.77
N ILE A 284 -26.88 26.96 11.04
CA ILE A 284 -28.03 27.09 11.96
C ILE A 284 -27.74 28.21 12.96
#